data_AF-A0A9N9QE21-F1
#
_entry.id   AF-A0A9N9QE21-F1
#
_cell.length_a   1.000
_cell.length_b   1.000
_cell.length_c   1.000
_cell.angle_alpha   90.00
_cell.angle_beta   90.00
_cell.angle_gamma   90.00
#
_symmetry.space_group_name_H-M   'P 1'
#
loop_
_entity.id
_entity.type
_entity.pdbx_description
1 polymer ?
#
loop_
_entity_poly.entity_id
_entity_poly.type
_entity_poly.pdbx_seq_one_letter_code
_entity_poly.pdbx_strand_id
1 'polypeptide(L)'
;MEIDDCPLAPQEGRFDYRHSIRGTYYTSFLNSRPPLITRVCRESRSVAYENGSIITSKNGPTRIPGYDNSLGNMWFCPETDIVHMNYNARREVEEGRRSPDPIPYLIEMAERGVGACITADFLYPFAKGGLWPACSTFEQLAKLEARREWLVVLKMDNLHLREEAVTKSGIFGFLGDEKIVLVDADDEEKLERLHELWEKAREYECDPTDFDSWPPYQGGVERWKYKVQSHWIRNFAIPQFYKKGGAGQPQTLKDEIRRDPRTYAEGAEFWGDGYDLDEMLDDMFFEEEHPFVKRVLAEKPIFKPVIMLRCCEECYRITDSDEISQVSEGTSNRSNEHDTETSPQDGEESSDESDSSTDSSGSSD
;
A
#
# COMPACT_ATOMS: atom_id res chain seq x y z
N MET A 1 -23.83 -37.02 9.29
CA MET A 1 -23.30 -35.72 9.74
C MET A 1 -21.87 -35.72 9.27
N GLU A 2 -21.73 -35.51 7.97
CA GLU A 2 -20.50 -35.39 7.21
C GLU A 2 -20.56 -33.98 6.63
N ILE A 3 -19.47 -33.22 6.81
CA ILE A 3 -19.36 -31.84 6.35
C ILE A 3 -18.84 -31.93 4.91
N ASP A 4 -19.73 -31.60 3.98
CA ASP A 4 -19.47 -31.50 2.55
C ASP A 4 -18.45 -30.40 2.21
N ASP A 5 -17.75 -30.68 1.12
CA ASP A 5 -16.61 -30.00 0.54
C ASP A 5 -16.77 -28.48 0.28
N CYS A 6 -15.70 -27.75 0.57
CA CYS A 6 -15.52 -26.36 0.18
C CYS A 6 -14.99 -26.28 -1.27
N PRO A 7 -15.70 -25.67 -2.24
CA PRO A 7 -15.26 -25.61 -3.62
C PRO A 7 -14.39 -24.37 -3.85
N LEU A 8 -13.13 -24.40 -3.40
CA LEU A 8 -12.10 -23.41 -3.78
C LEU A 8 -10.73 -24.06 -3.98
N ALA A 9 -10.70 -25.28 -4.54
CA ALA A 9 -9.49 -25.77 -5.20
C ALA A 9 -9.48 -25.18 -6.63
N PRO A 10 -8.52 -24.31 -6.99
CA PRO A 10 -8.36 -23.89 -8.37
C PRO A 10 -8.01 -25.13 -9.18
N GLN A 11 -8.83 -25.42 -10.20
CA GLN A 11 -8.49 -26.44 -11.19
C GLN A 11 -7.15 -26.10 -11.84
N GLU A 12 -6.39 -27.14 -12.15
CA GLU A 12 -5.05 -27.15 -12.72
C GLU A 12 -4.90 -26.24 -13.97
N GLY A 13 -4.75 -24.94 -13.75
CA GLY A 13 -4.20 -23.99 -14.69
C GLY A 13 -2.84 -23.59 -14.15
N ARG A 14 -1.77 -23.86 -14.92
CA ARG A 14 -0.40 -23.42 -14.58
C ARG A 14 -0.42 -21.94 -14.23
N PHE A 15 -0.24 -21.62 -12.94
CA PHE A 15 0.19 -20.29 -12.52
C PHE A 15 1.51 -20.01 -13.24
N ASP A 16 1.51 -19.05 -14.16
CA ASP A 16 2.74 -18.59 -14.78
C ASP A 16 3.56 -17.84 -13.73
N TYR A 17 4.48 -18.55 -13.08
CA TYR A 17 5.37 -18.01 -12.04
C TYR A 17 6.17 -16.80 -12.52
N ARG A 18 6.32 -16.58 -13.84
CA ARG A 18 7.04 -15.42 -14.41
C ARG A 18 6.30 -14.10 -14.17
N HIS A 19 4.96 -14.11 -14.14
CA HIS A 19 4.15 -12.94 -13.82
C HIS A 19 4.20 -12.60 -12.32
N SER A 20 4.31 -13.60 -11.45
CA SER A 20 4.42 -13.43 -9.99
C SER A 20 5.73 -12.75 -9.57
N ILE A 21 6.84 -13.13 -10.20
CA ILE A 21 8.18 -12.59 -9.86
C ILE A 21 8.39 -11.18 -10.42
N ARG A 22 7.57 -10.73 -11.38
CA ARG A 22 7.70 -9.39 -12.00
C ARG A 22 6.59 -8.42 -11.58
N GLY A 23 5.68 -8.86 -10.72
CA GLY A 23 4.56 -8.05 -10.26
C GLY A 23 4.94 -7.00 -9.20
N THR A 24 4.04 -6.03 -9.02
CA THR A 24 4.08 -4.98 -7.99
C THR A 24 4.42 -5.47 -6.58
N TYR A 25 4.04 -6.70 -6.23
CA TYR A 25 4.34 -7.29 -4.93
C TYR A 25 5.83 -7.65 -4.77
N TYR A 26 6.46 -8.24 -5.78
CA TYR A 26 7.86 -8.63 -5.72
C TYR A 26 8.77 -7.39 -5.63
N THR A 27 8.55 -6.38 -6.47
CA THR A 27 9.29 -5.11 -6.40
C THR A 27 9.12 -4.43 -5.05
N SER A 28 7.90 -4.43 -4.49
CA SER A 28 7.65 -3.95 -3.14
C SER A 28 8.49 -4.69 -2.09
N PHE A 29 8.55 -6.02 -2.16
CA PHE A 29 9.37 -6.82 -1.25
C PHE A 29 10.86 -6.49 -1.38
N LEU A 30 11.39 -6.40 -2.61
CA LEU A 30 12.78 -6.01 -2.84
C LEU A 30 13.11 -4.65 -2.24
N ASN A 31 12.24 -3.66 -2.47
CA ASN A 31 12.45 -2.28 -2.03
C ASN A 31 12.21 -2.11 -0.52
N SER A 32 11.62 -3.09 0.14
CA SER A 32 11.48 -3.12 1.61
C SER A 32 12.71 -3.67 2.34
N ARG A 33 13.72 -4.18 1.63
CA ARG A 33 14.92 -4.74 2.27
C ARG A 33 15.80 -3.61 2.85
N PRO A 34 16.64 -3.93 3.86
CA PRO A 34 17.65 -2.98 4.34
C PRO A 34 18.56 -2.48 3.21
N PRO A 35 19.01 -1.20 3.26
CA PRO A 35 19.85 -0.62 2.23
C PRO A 35 21.17 -1.39 2.08
N LEU A 36 21.76 -1.35 0.88
CA LEU A 36 22.97 -2.13 0.55
C LEU A 36 24.12 -1.89 1.53
N ILE A 37 24.24 -0.68 2.06
CA ILE A 37 25.28 -0.30 3.04
C ILE A 37 25.26 -1.18 4.29
N THR A 38 24.12 -1.77 4.65
CA THR A 38 23.99 -2.71 5.80
C THR A 38 24.75 -4.04 5.58
N ARG A 39 25.12 -4.34 4.33
CA ARG A 39 25.77 -5.60 3.92
C ARG A 39 27.27 -5.47 3.71
N VAL A 40 27.84 -4.27 3.75
CA VAL A 40 29.25 -4.01 3.41
C VAL A 40 30.20 -4.49 4.51
N CYS A 41 30.11 -3.90 5.71
CA CYS A 41 30.93 -4.27 6.87
C CYS A 41 30.15 -4.03 8.18
N ARG A 42 30.78 -4.31 9.33
CA ARG A 42 30.12 -4.15 10.64
C ARG A 42 29.87 -2.69 10.97
N GLU A 43 30.82 -1.82 10.63
CA GLU A 43 30.79 -0.39 10.88
C GLU A 43 29.67 0.27 10.05
N SER A 44 29.65 0.03 8.74
CA SER A 44 28.58 0.52 7.85
C SER A 44 27.21 0.03 8.26
N ARG A 45 27.10 -1.22 8.73
CA ARG A 45 25.87 -1.74 9.30
C ARG A 45 25.48 -0.97 10.56
N SER A 46 26.39 -0.78 11.51
CA SER A 46 26.13 -0.02 12.74
C SER A 46 25.54 1.35 12.42
N VAL A 47 26.17 2.08 11.50
CA VAL A 47 25.71 3.40 11.06
C VAL A 47 24.30 3.35 10.46
N ALA A 48 24.01 2.37 9.60
CA ALA A 48 22.66 2.24 9.03
C ALA A 48 21.59 1.96 10.10
N TYR A 49 21.94 1.18 11.12
CA TYR A 49 21.05 0.86 12.24
C TYR A 49 20.93 1.99 13.30
N GLU A 50 21.76 3.03 13.22
CA GLU A 50 21.56 4.25 14.03
C GLU A 50 20.31 5.00 13.61
N ASN A 51 20.01 5.00 12.30
CA ASN A 51 18.92 5.80 11.72
C ASN A 51 17.74 4.96 11.19
N GLY A 52 17.94 3.65 10.97
CA GLY A 52 16.89 2.77 10.43
C GLY A 52 16.80 1.43 11.14
N SER A 53 15.67 0.76 10.95
CA SER A 53 15.43 -0.55 11.56
C SER A 53 14.42 -1.35 10.76
N ILE A 54 14.30 -2.64 11.07
CA ILE A 54 13.26 -3.49 10.50
C ILE A 54 11.99 -3.38 11.35
N ILE A 55 10.91 -2.95 10.71
CA ILE A 55 9.55 -3.00 11.27
C ILE A 55 9.01 -4.42 11.08
N THR A 56 8.84 -5.09 12.19
CA THR A 56 8.24 -6.42 12.34
C THR A 56 6.82 -6.28 12.91
N SER A 57 6.09 -7.39 12.98
CA SER A 57 4.80 -7.42 13.68
C SER A 57 4.87 -7.11 15.18
N LYS A 58 6.06 -7.17 15.80
CA LYS A 58 6.24 -6.94 17.24
C LYS A 58 6.49 -5.48 17.61
N ASN A 59 7.13 -4.72 16.72
CA ASN A 59 7.50 -3.32 16.92
C ASN A 59 6.80 -2.36 15.96
N GLY A 60 6.10 -2.87 14.94
CA GLY A 60 5.21 -2.10 14.09
C GLY A 60 3.87 -1.78 14.75
N PRO A 61 3.00 -1.04 14.05
CA PRO A 61 1.62 -0.84 14.46
C PRO A 61 0.89 -2.15 14.59
N THR A 62 -0.20 -2.11 15.34
CA THR A 62 -1.11 -3.26 15.41
C THR A 62 -1.66 -3.52 14.00
N ARG A 63 -1.35 -4.69 13.44
CA ARG A 63 -1.91 -5.11 12.15
C ARG A 63 -3.43 -5.10 12.26
N ILE A 64 -4.10 -4.45 11.30
CA ILE A 64 -5.55 -4.50 11.24
C ILE A 64 -5.96 -5.90 10.73
N PRO A 65 -6.75 -6.68 11.50
CA PRO A 65 -7.19 -7.99 11.06
C PRO A 65 -7.91 -7.92 9.71
N GLY A 66 -7.48 -8.73 8.73
CA GLY A 66 -7.99 -8.68 7.36
C GLY A 66 -7.12 -7.89 6.36
N TYR A 67 -6.07 -7.21 6.83
CA TYR A 67 -5.04 -6.61 5.98
C TYR A 67 -3.76 -7.46 5.96
N ASP A 68 -3.78 -8.53 5.18
CA ASP A 68 -2.64 -9.45 5.02
C ASP A 68 -1.61 -8.97 3.99
N ASN A 69 -1.88 -7.85 3.31
CA ASN A 69 -1.02 -7.30 2.26
C ASN A 69 0.08 -6.35 2.79
N SER A 70 0.30 -6.29 4.10
CA SER A 70 1.43 -5.54 4.67
C SER A 70 2.74 -6.30 4.44
N LEU A 71 3.75 -5.64 3.89
CA LEU A 71 5.09 -6.20 3.79
C LEU A 71 5.61 -6.47 5.20
N GLY A 72 5.73 -7.74 5.57
CA GLY A 72 6.37 -8.11 6.82
C GLY A 72 7.87 -7.80 6.77
N ASN A 73 8.44 -7.33 7.88
CA ASN A 73 9.88 -7.10 8.02
C ASN A 73 10.44 -6.06 7.03
N MET A 74 9.76 -4.93 6.91
CA MET A 74 10.20 -3.81 6.07
C MET A 74 11.26 -2.98 6.79
N TRP A 75 12.33 -2.62 6.09
CA TRP A 75 13.25 -1.56 6.53
C TRP A 75 12.52 -0.23 6.58
N PHE A 76 12.82 0.57 7.59
CA PHE A 76 12.23 1.87 7.81
C PHE A 76 13.22 2.80 8.50
N CYS A 77 13.37 4.00 7.96
CA CYS A 77 14.17 5.10 8.48
C CYS A 77 13.24 6.28 8.85
N PRO A 78 12.92 6.48 10.15
CA PRO A 78 12.00 7.52 10.60
C PRO A 78 12.29 8.93 10.08
N GLU A 79 13.57 9.27 9.89
CA GLU A 79 14.01 10.61 9.50
C GLU A 79 13.84 10.92 8.02
N THR A 80 13.62 9.90 7.18
CA THR A 80 13.59 10.07 5.71
C THR A 80 12.37 9.44 5.06
N ASP A 81 11.79 8.40 5.67
CA ASP A 81 10.85 7.54 4.96
C ASP A 81 9.43 8.09 4.99
N ILE A 82 8.78 7.96 3.83
CA ILE A 82 7.38 8.28 3.60
C ILE A 82 6.61 6.98 3.52
N VAL A 83 5.53 6.87 4.28
CA VAL A 83 4.70 5.66 4.28
C VAL A 83 3.72 5.73 3.13
N HIS A 84 3.78 4.74 2.22
CA HIS A 84 2.88 4.65 1.09
C HIS A 84 1.82 3.55 1.25
N MET A 85 0.56 3.92 1.05
CA MET A 85 -0.54 2.98 0.88
C MET A 85 -0.85 2.81 -0.62
N ASN A 86 -0.54 1.63 -1.13
CA ASN A 86 -0.94 1.22 -2.47
C ASN A 86 -2.38 0.70 -2.43
N TYR A 87 -3.33 1.55 -2.78
CA TYR A 87 -4.75 1.21 -2.84
C TYR A 87 -5.20 1.00 -4.29
N ASN A 88 -6.00 -0.05 -4.51
CA ASN A 88 -6.56 -0.39 -5.81
C ASN A 88 -8.04 -0.74 -5.62
N ALA A 89 -8.93 0.16 -6.05
CA ALA A 89 -10.38 0.02 -5.89
C ALA A 89 -10.93 -1.24 -6.57
N ARG A 90 -10.39 -1.58 -7.74
CA ARG A 90 -10.78 -2.77 -8.51
C ARG A 90 -10.52 -4.05 -7.71
N ARG A 91 -9.38 -4.14 -7.04
CA ARG A 91 -9.03 -5.30 -6.22
C ARG A 91 -9.99 -5.48 -5.04
N GLU A 92 -10.39 -4.40 -4.38
CA GLU A 92 -11.37 -4.47 -3.29
C GLU A 92 -12.73 -5.00 -3.76
N VAL A 93 -13.17 -4.56 -4.94
CA VAL A 93 -14.41 -5.04 -5.56
C VAL A 93 -14.29 -6.50 -5.99
N GLU A 94 -13.23 -6.87 -6.73
CA GLU A 94 -13.02 -8.22 -7.25
C GLU A 94 -12.89 -9.26 -6.14
N GLU A 95 -12.23 -8.92 -5.03
CA GLU A 95 -12.08 -9.83 -3.89
C GLU A 95 -13.36 -9.96 -3.05
N GLY A 96 -14.38 -9.13 -3.28
CA GLY A 96 -15.67 -9.17 -2.60
C GLY A 96 -15.59 -8.96 -1.08
N ARG A 97 -14.41 -8.57 -0.58
CA ARG A 97 -14.14 -8.33 0.84
C ARG A 97 -14.17 -6.84 1.08
N ARG A 98 -15.08 -6.40 1.95
CA ARG A 98 -14.89 -5.10 2.63
C ARG A 98 -13.63 -5.25 3.47
N SER A 99 -12.53 -4.72 2.95
CA SER A 99 -11.33 -4.59 3.76
C SER A 99 -11.67 -3.67 4.93
N PRO A 100 -11.02 -3.82 6.10
CA PRO A 100 -11.13 -2.83 7.16
C PRO A 100 -10.78 -1.42 6.64
N ASP A 101 -10.98 -0.36 7.40
CA ASP A 101 -10.46 0.94 6.97
C ASP A 101 -8.93 1.00 7.10
N PRO A 102 -8.15 1.22 6.03
CA PRO A 102 -6.68 1.23 6.11
C PRO A 102 -6.13 2.55 6.66
N ILE A 103 -6.93 3.62 6.70
CA ILE A 103 -6.46 4.97 7.01
C ILE A 103 -5.91 5.12 8.43
N PRO A 104 -6.54 4.57 9.49
CA PRO A 104 -5.98 4.66 10.84
C PRO A 104 -4.57 4.05 10.94
N TYR A 105 -4.35 2.90 10.31
CA TYR A 105 -3.02 2.27 10.28
C TYR A 105 -2.01 3.08 9.48
N LEU A 106 -2.43 3.64 8.33
CA LEU A 106 -1.58 4.52 7.53
C LEU A 106 -1.16 5.76 8.32
N ILE A 107 -2.08 6.37 9.07
CA ILE A 107 -1.78 7.55 9.92
C ILE A 107 -0.78 7.17 11.01
N GLU A 108 -1.03 6.08 11.76
CA GLU A 108 -0.11 5.63 12.82
C GLU A 108 1.30 5.36 12.26
N MET A 109 1.40 4.74 11.08
CA MET A 109 2.68 4.53 10.41
C MET A 109 3.33 5.85 9.98
N ALA A 110 2.57 6.76 9.39
CA ALA A 110 3.06 8.04 8.92
C ALA A 110 3.47 8.99 10.05
N GLU A 111 3.03 8.76 11.28
CA GLU A 111 3.51 9.46 12.49
C GLU A 111 4.92 9.00 12.90
N ARG A 112 5.35 7.81 12.45
CA ARG A 112 6.71 7.30 12.69
C ARG A 112 7.71 7.76 11.63
N GLY A 113 7.23 8.28 10.49
CA GLY A 113 8.06 8.75 9.37
C GLY A 113 7.89 10.24 9.13
N VAL A 114 8.39 10.71 7.99
CA VAL A 114 8.31 12.13 7.63
C VAL A 114 7.02 12.49 6.88
N GLY A 115 6.34 11.50 6.29
CA GLY A 115 5.22 11.76 5.40
C GLY A 115 4.30 10.57 5.17
N ALA A 116 3.21 10.85 4.49
CA ALA A 116 2.23 9.88 4.06
C ALA A 116 1.96 10.03 2.56
N CYS A 117 1.75 8.90 1.90
CA CYS A 117 1.53 8.81 0.49
C CYS A 117 0.41 7.81 0.19
N ILE A 118 -0.50 8.17 -0.72
CA ILE A 118 -1.63 7.33 -1.14
C ILE A 118 -1.68 7.25 -2.66
N THR A 119 -2.35 6.26 -3.23
CA THR A 119 -2.64 6.24 -4.67
C THR A 119 -3.83 7.13 -5.00
N ALA A 120 -3.85 7.68 -6.23
CA ALA A 120 -4.95 8.49 -6.73
C ALA A 120 -6.28 7.75 -6.65
N ASP A 121 -6.30 6.44 -6.93
CA ASP A 121 -7.49 5.58 -6.84
C ASP A 121 -8.24 5.66 -5.49
N PHE A 122 -7.55 6.05 -4.42
CA PHE A 122 -8.20 6.27 -3.12
C PHE A 122 -9.05 7.55 -3.09
N LEU A 123 -8.63 8.61 -3.79
CA LEU A 123 -9.36 9.89 -3.85
C LEU A 123 -10.26 9.95 -5.09
N TYR A 124 -9.64 9.77 -6.24
CA TYR A 124 -10.22 9.81 -7.57
C TYR A 124 -9.25 9.16 -8.56
N PRO A 125 -9.67 8.12 -9.31
CA PRO A 125 -8.80 7.48 -10.30
C PRO A 125 -8.23 8.49 -11.30
N PHE A 126 -6.94 8.38 -11.59
CA PHE A 126 -6.28 9.28 -12.54
C PHE A 126 -6.50 8.87 -14.00
N ALA A 127 -6.53 7.56 -14.28
CA ALA A 127 -6.73 7.03 -15.64
C ALA A 127 -8.21 7.12 -16.07
N LYS A 128 -8.42 7.57 -17.32
CA LYS A 128 -9.76 7.68 -17.92
C LYS A 128 -10.35 6.27 -18.14
N GLY A 129 -11.60 6.06 -17.74
CA GLY A 129 -12.28 4.78 -17.92
C GLY A 129 -12.00 3.74 -16.82
N GLY A 130 -11.52 4.18 -15.65
CA GLY A 130 -11.65 3.38 -14.45
C GLY A 130 -13.12 3.08 -14.21
N LEU A 131 -13.57 1.89 -14.60
CA LEU A 131 -14.95 1.39 -14.47
C LEU A 131 -15.47 1.32 -13.02
N TRP A 132 -14.67 1.79 -12.06
CA TRP A 132 -14.89 1.62 -10.64
C TRP A 132 -14.83 3.00 -9.98
N PRO A 133 -15.96 3.54 -9.50
CA PRO A 133 -15.96 4.79 -8.78
C PRO A 133 -15.03 4.69 -7.57
N ALA A 134 -14.42 5.82 -7.17
CA ALA A 134 -13.62 5.90 -5.95
C ALA A 134 -14.37 5.20 -4.80
N CYS A 135 -13.77 4.12 -4.28
CA CYS A 135 -14.42 3.26 -3.28
C CYS A 135 -14.31 3.81 -1.86
N SER A 136 -13.65 4.97 -1.69
CA SER A 136 -13.56 5.65 -0.41
C SER A 136 -14.90 6.19 0.05
N THR A 137 -15.31 5.77 1.24
CA THR A 137 -16.46 6.30 1.95
C THR A 137 -16.19 7.72 2.46
N PHE A 138 -17.26 8.47 2.77
CA PHE A 138 -17.15 9.75 3.46
C PHE A 138 -16.32 9.65 4.75
N GLU A 139 -16.52 8.58 5.53
CA GLU A 139 -15.80 8.37 6.79
C GLU A 139 -14.30 8.17 6.57
N GLN A 140 -13.91 7.49 5.50
CA GLN A 140 -12.52 7.30 5.11
C GLN A 140 -11.87 8.61 4.66
N LEU A 141 -12.56 9.40 3.82
CA LEU A 141 -12.04 10.69 3.36
C LEU A 141 -11.89 11.69 4.51
N ALA A 142 -12.86 11.75 5.43
CA ALA A 142 -12.79 12.63 6.60
C ALA A 142 -11.57 12.31 7.49
N LYS A 143 -11.15 11.04 7.58
CA LYS A 143 -9.94 10.67 8.34
C LYS A 143 -8.65 11.21 7.74
N LEU A 144 -8.62 11.54 6.44
CA LEU A 144 -7.45 12.17 5.83
C LEU A 144 -7.18 13.58 6.37
N GLU A 145 -8.18 14.23 6.99
CA GLU A 145 -8.02 15.54 7.67
C GLU A 145 -7.07 15.47 8.88
N ALA A 146 -6.75 14.27 9.37
CA ALA A 146 -5.76 14.07 10.43
C ALA A 146 -4.36 14.57 10.03
N ARG A 147 -4.09 14.77 8.72
CA ARG A 147 -2.83 15.35 8.23
C ARG A 147 -3.12 16.49 7.27
N ARG A 148 -2.28 17.53 7.34
CA ARG A 148 -2.42 18.70 6.47
C ARG A 148 -2.00 18.44 5.03
N GLU A 149 -1.15 17.44 4.81
CA GLU A 149 -0.51 17.19 3.53
C GLU A 149 -0.36 15.70 3.25
N TRP A 150 -0.61 15.33 2.00
CA TRP A 150 -0.49 13.98 1.45
C TRP A 150 0.16 14.04 0.08
N LEU A 151 1.12 13.15 -0.16
CA LEU A 151 1.56 12.83 -1.52
C LEU A 151 0.53 11.89 -2.16
N VAL A 152 0.18 12.13 -3.42
CA VAL A 152 -0.80 11.33 -4.14
C VAL A 152 -0.22 10.81 -5.44
N VAL A 153 -0.01 9.51 -5.48
CA VAL A 153 0.57 8.80 -6.62
C VAL A 153 -0.47 8.69 -7.73
N LEU A 154 -0.29 9.48 -8.78
CA LEU A 154 -1.16 9.47 -9.96
C LEU A 154 -0.91 8.24 -10.83
N LYS A 155 0.37 7.83 -10.92
CA LYS A 155 0.83 6.65 -11.63
C LYS A 155 2.01 6.05 -10.88
N MET A 156 2.05 4.72 -10.84
CA MET A 156 3.13 3.96 -10.23
C MET A 156 3.65 2.94 -11.24
N ASP A 157 4.95 3.03 -11.54
CA ASP A 157 5.59 2.12 -12.50
C ASP A 157 6.77 1.38 -11.86
N ASN A 158 6.97 0.15 -12.31
CA ASN A 158 8.15 -0.65 -11.95
C ASN A 158 9.13 -0.63 -13.12
N LEU A 159 10.29 -0.02 -12.93
CA LEU A 159 11.34 -0.01 -13.95
C LEU A 159 12.26 -1.22 -13.75
N HIS A 160 12.26 -2.12 -14.71
CA HIS A 160 13.12 -3.30 -14.72
C HIS A 160 14.47 -2.96 -15.35
N LEU A 161 15.40 -2.47 -14.51
CA LEU A 161 16.68 -1.92 -14.96
C LEU A 161 17.86 -2.78 -14.51
N ARG A 162 18.93 -2.78 -15.31
CA ARG A 162 20.25 -3.26 -14.87
C ARG A 162 20.90 -2.23 -13.96
N GLU A 163 21.69 -2.69 -13.00
CA GLU A 163 22.44 -1.84 -12.05
C GLU A 163 23.24 -0.71 -12.73
N GLU A 164 23.86 -0.99 -13.89
CA GLU A 164 24.57 0.02 -14.69
C GLU A 164 23.65 1.13 -15.21
N ALA A 165 22.43 0.78 -15.66
CA ALA A 165 21.45 1.75 -16.14
C ALA A 165 20.88 2.58 -14.99
N VAL A 166 20.62 1.95 -13.84
CA VAL A 166 20.19 2.63 -12.62
C VAL A 166 21.22 3.68 -12.19
N THR A 167 22.48 3.27 -12.05
CA THR A 167 23.58 4.16 -11.62
C THR A 167 23.82 5.30 -12.62
N LYS A 168 23.82 5.01 -13.92
CA LYS A 168 24.04 6.04 -14.96
C LYS A 168 22.88 7.02 -15.09
N SER A 169 21.67 6.65 -14.68
CA SER A 169 20.50 7.52 -14.78
C SER A 169 20.57 8.73 -13.86
N GLY A 170 21.20 8.59 -12.70
CA GLY A 170 21.16 9.59 -11.62
C GLY A 170 19.75 9.82 -11.04
N ILE A 171 18.74 9.02 -11.41
CA ILE A 171 17.36 9.14 -10.93
C ILE A 171 17.19 8.42 -9.59
N PHE A 172 17.75 7.22 -9.44
CA PHE A 172 17.60 6.36 -8.26
C PHE A 172 18.74 6.55 -7.24
N GLY A 173 19.14 7.80 -7.00
CA GLY A 173 20.31 8.12 -6.18
C GLY A 173 21.63 7.86 -6.91
N PHE A 174 22.74 8.20 -6.24
CA PHE A 174 24.08 8.15 -6.86
C PHE A 174 24.55 6.71 -7.13
N LEU A 175 24.14 5.75 -6.30
CA LEU A 175 24.53 4.34 -6.42
C LEU A 175 23.35 3.41 -6.71
N GLY A 176 22.23 3.96 -7.17
CA GLY A 176 20.98 3.19 -7.22
C GLY A 176 20.41 2.89 -5.84
N ASP A 177 20.81 3.62 -4.80
CA ASP A 177 20.43 3.40 -3.41
C ASP A 177 19.00 3.88 -3.09
N GLU A 178 18.46 4.82 -3.87
CA GLU A 178 17.07 5.26 -3.77
C GLU A 178 16.17 4.42 -4.69
N LYS A 179 15.80 3.20 -4.26
CA LYS A 179 15.02 2.26 -5.10
C LYS A 179 13.60 2.72 -5.43
N ILE A 180 13.09 3.72 -4.71
CA ILE A 180 11.78 4.33 -4.92
C ILE A 180 11.98 5.83 -5.07
N VAL A 181 11.45 6.40 -6.15
CA VAL A 181 11.54 7.83 -6.43
C VAL A 181 10.13 8.38 -6.61
N LEU A 182 9.87 9.53 -5.98
CA LEU A 182 8.65 10.30 -6.16
C LEU A 182 9.00 11.56 -6.94
N VAL A 183 8.41 11.71 -8.12
CA VAL A 183 8.58 12.89 -8.97
C VAL A 183 7.32 13.74 -8.89
N ASP A 184 7.46 15.04 -8.65
CA ASP A 184 6.33 15.96 -8.69
C ASP A 184 5.70 15.92 -10.09
N ALA A 185 4.36 15.81 -10.16
CA ALA A 185 3.67 15.75 -11.44
C ALA A 185 3.78 17.06 -12.25
N ASP A 186 4.19 18.15 -11.61
CA ASP A 186 4.43 19.45 -12.25
C ASP A 186 5.93 19.67 -12.61
N ASP A 187 6.83 18.71 -12.30
CA ASP A 187 8.29 18.79 -12.61
C ASP A 187 8.61 18.25 -14.01
N GLU A 188 8.29 19.04 -15.03
CA GLU A 188 8.42 18.66 -16.45
C GLU A 188 9.83 18.15 -16.81
N GLU A 189 10.89 18.77 -16.27
CA GLU A 189 12.27 18.41 -16.56
C GLU A 189 12.60 17.00 -16.03
N LYS A 190 12.23 16.68 -14.78
CA LYS A 190 12.44 15.33 -14.25
C LYS A 190 11.58 14.29 -14.97
N LEU A 191 10.36 14.66 -15.35
CA LEU A 191 9.45 13.78 -16.08
C LEU A 191 9.95 13.46 -17.49
N GLU A 192 10.60 14.40 -18.17
CA GLU A 192 11.26 14.17 -19.45
C GLU A 192 12.47 13.22 -19.31
N ARG A 193 13.36 13.49 -18.33
CA ARG A 193 14.50 12.60 -18.03
C ARG A 193 14.05 11.18 -17.67
N LEU A 194 12.97 11.09 -16.92
CA LEU A 194 12.35 9.82 -16.56
C LEU A 194 11.85 9.08 -17.80
N HIS A 195 11.15 9.79 -18.68
CA HIS A 195 10.66 9.20 -19.93
C HIS A 195 11.81 8.63 -20.76
N GLU A 196 12.91 9.37 -20.90
CA GLU A 196 14.11 8.89 -21.60
C GLU A 196 14.71 7.64 -20.95
N LEU A 197 14.70 7.55 -19.61
CA LEU A 197 15.16 6.36 -18.89
C LEU A 197 14.22 5.18 -19.15
N TRP A 198 12.91 5.41 -19.09
CA TRP A 198 11.90 4.38 -19.35
C TRP A 198 11.99 3.85 -20.78
N GLU A 199 12.09 4.71 -21.79
CA GLU A 199 12.27 4.30 -23.20
C GLU A 199 13.51 3.43 -23.39
N LYS A 200 14.61 3.72 -22.68
CA LYS A 200 15.81 2.85 -22.67
C LYS A 200 15.59 1.54 -21.92
N ALA A 201 14.73 1.54 -20.90
CA ALA A 201 14.37 0.37 -20.11
C ALA A 201 13.45 -0.59 -20.87
N ARG A 202 12.62 -0.05 -21.76
CA ARG A 202 11.61 -0.76 -22.56
C ARG A 202 12.16 -1.96 -23.33
N GLU A 203 13.42 -1.90 -23.77
CA GLU A 203 14.11 -3.04 -24.42
C GLU A 203 14.16 -4.30 -23.55
N TYR A 204 14.02 -4.14 -22.23
CA TYR A 204 14.12 -5.19 -21.22
C TYR A 204 12.78 -5.46 -20.50
N GLU A 205 11.73 -4.69 -20.81
CA GLU A 205 10.40 -4.89 -20.22
C GLU A 205 9.73 -6.13 -20.80
N CYS A 206 9.25 -7.00 -19.92
CA CYS A 206 8.59 -8.25 -20.31
C CYS A 206 7.07 -8.14 -20.41
N ASP A 207 6.52 -7.03 -19.94
CA ASP A 207 5.16 -6.59 -20.19
C ASP A 207 5.27 -5.09 -20.45
N PRO A 208 5.32 -4.65 -21.73
CA PRO A 208 5.22 -3.24 -22.05
C PRO A 208 3.79 -2.80 -21.74
N THR A 209 3.43 -2.73 -20.46
CA THR A 209 2.20 -2.06 -20.04
C THR A 209 2.20 -0.69 -20.70
N ASP A 210 1.07 -0.30 -21.33
CA ASP A 210 0.86 0.90 -22.15
C ASP A 210 1.35 2.20 -21.48
N PHE A 211 2.67 2.38 -21.48
CA PHE A 211 3.32 3.65 -21.29
C PHE A 211 3.14 4.53 -22.53
N ASP A 212 2.55 4.00 -23.61
CA ASP A 212 2.07 4.73 -24.79
C ASP A 212 1.07 5.86 -24.41
N SER A 213 0.57 5.88 -23.17
CA SER A 213 -0.23 6.97 -22.59
C SER A 213 0.59 8.04 -21.83
N TRP A 214 1.92 7.95 -21.84
CA TRP A 214 2.84 8.93 -21.27
C TRP A 214 3.27 9.97 -22.31
N PRO A 215 3.38 11.26 -21.95
CA PRO A 215 3.18 11.82 -20.62
C PRO A 215 1.72 12.17 -20.33
N PRO A 216 1.24 12.06 -19.09
CA PRO A 216 -0.09 12.57 -18.73
C PRO A 216 -0.09 14.10 -18.54
N TYR A 217 0.34 14.91 -19.53
CA TYR A 217 0.63 16.34 -19.29
C TYR A 217 -0.01 17.36 -20.24
N GLN A 218 -1.19 17.10 -20.80
CA GLN A 218 -2.03 18.21 -21.27
C GLN A 218 -3.36 18.23 -20.53
N GLY A 219 -3.34 18.85 -19.35
CA GLY A 219 -4.52 19.11 -18.52
C GLY A 219 -5.00 17.93 -17.67
N GLY A 220 -4.35 16.75 -17.74
CA GLY A 220 -4.74 15.57 -16.95
C GLY A 220 -4.62 15.80 -15.44
N VAL A 221 -3.49 16.33 -14.98
CA VAL A 221 -3.25 16.68 -13.57
C VAL A 221 -4.24 17.73 -13.08
N GLU A 222 -4.47 18.80 -13.85
CA GLU A 222 -5.43 19.85 -13.50
C GLU A 222 -6.88 19.34 -13.48
N ARG A 223 -7.26 18.50 -14.45
CA ARG A 223 -8.55 17.81 -14.46
C ARG A 223 -8.69 16.94 -13.22
N TRP A 224 -7.66 16.18 -12.85
CA TRP A 224 -7.67 15.36 -11.65
C TRP A 224 -7.78 16.19 -10.37
N LYS A 225 -7.01 17.28 -10.24
CA LYS A 225 -7.09 18.23 -9.11
C LYS A 225 -8.53 18.76 -8.97
N TYR A 226 -9.14 19.16 -10.08
CA TYR A 226 -10.55 19.58 -10.13
C TYR A 226 -11.50 18.46 -9.67
N LYS A 227 -11.35 17.24 -10.19
CA LYS A 227 -12.20 16.09 -9.82
C LYS A 227 -12.08 15.74 -8.35
N VAL A 228 -10.87 15.71 -7.79
CA VAL A 228 -10.64 15.49 -6.36
C VAL A 228 -11.32 16.58 -5.53
N GLN A 229 -11.22 17.84 -5.95
CA GLN A 229 -11.89 18.96 -5.28
C GLN A 229 -13.41 18.79 -5.27
N SER A 230 -14.01 18.54 -6.44
CA SER A 230 -15.45 18.35 -6.58
C SER A 230 -15.94 17.12 -5.79
N HIS A 231 -15.17 16.03 -5.83
CA HIS A 231 -15.45 14.82 -5.06
C HIS A 231 -15.37 15.10 -3.55
N TRP A 232 -14.37 15.87 -3.09
CA TRP A 232 -14.25 16.29 -1.70
C TRP A 232 -15.47 17.11 -1.27
N ILE A 233 -15.80 18.19 -1.97
CA ILE A 233 -16.95 19.05 -1.63
C ILE A 233 -18.24 18.22 -1.55
N ARG A 234 -18.50 17.36 -2.55
CA ARG A 234 -19.65 16.46 -2.57
C ARG A 234 -19.74 15.61 -1.32
N ASN A 235 -18.63 14.97 -0.93
CA ASN A 235 -18.60 14.07 0.21
C ASN A 235 -18.96 14.79 1.51
N PHE A 236 -18.57 16.04 1.69
CA PHE A 236 -18.95 16.83 2.87
C PHE A 236 -20.33 17.47 2.77
N ALA A 237 -20.84 17.71 1.55
CA ALA A 237 -22.17 18.25 1.32
C ALA A 237 -23.27 17.19 1.57
N ILE A 238 -23.07 15.95 1.11
CA ILE A 238 -24.04 14.85 1.17
C ILE A 238 -24.58 14.61 2.59
N PRO A 239 -23.77 14.42 3.65
CA PRO A 239 -24.27 14.22 5.00
C PRO A 239 -25.10 15.40 5.52
N GLN A 240 -24.82 16.64 5.07
CA GLN A 240 -25.61 17.82 5.45
C GLN A 240 -27.00 17.81 4.81
N PHE A 241 -27.14 17.24 3.60
CA PHE A 241 -28.43 17.01 2.96
C PHE A 241 -29.27 15.97 3.69
N TYR A 242 -28.65 14.91 4.22
CA TYR A 242 -29.36 13.80 4.90
C TYR A 242 -29.62 14.04 6.39
N LYS A 243 -28.78 14.78 7.12
CA LYS A 243 -28.97 15.06 8.56
C LYS A 243 -30.17 15.96 8.86
N LYS A 244 -30.60 16.78 7.89
CA LYS A 244 -31.78 17.64 8.03
C LYS A 244 -32.93 17.05 7.22
N GLY A 245 -33.64 16.08 7.79
CA GLY A 245 -34.82 15.46 7.17
C GLY A 245 -35.80 16.52 6.66
N GLY A 246 -35.73 16.84 5.36
CA GLY A 246 -36.69 17.61 4.56
C GLY A 246 -37.07 19.05 4.96
N ALA A 247 -36.99 19.44 6.24
CA ALA A 247 -37.81 20.54 6.77
C ALA A 247 -37.02 21.73 7.36
N GLY A 248 -35.68 21.71 7.30
CA GLY A 248 -34.83 22.79 7.84
C GLY A 248 -33.65 23.15 6.94
N GLN A 249 -33.77 22.87 5.65
CA GLN A 249 -32.73 23.15 4.67
C GLN A 249 -32.47 24.65 4.60
N PRO A 250 -31.20 25.10 4.62
CA PRO A 250 -30.88 26.39 4.03
C PRO A 250 -31.29 26.28 2.56
N GLN A 251 -32.29 27.08 2.16
CA GLN A 251 -32.78 27.14 0.79
C GLN A 251 -31.63 27.32 -0.23
N THR A 252 -30.55 27.99 0.20
CA THR A 252 -29.34 28.29 -0.55
C THR A 252 -28.65 27.04 -1.13
N LEU A 253 -28.34 26.01 -0.32
CA LEU A 253 -27.54 24.87 -0.80
C LEU A 253 -28.30 23.99 -1.82
N LYS A 254 -29.64 24.05 -1.82
CA LYS A 254 -30.50 23.33 -2.78
C LYS A 254 -30.69 24.07 -4.10
N ASP A 255 -30.79 25.39 -4.04
CA ASP A 255 -30.97 26.23 -5.22
C ASP A 255 -29.62 26.46 -5.94
N GLU A 256 -28.49 26.28 -5.24
CA GLU A 256 -27.13 26.57 -5.73
C GLU A 256 -26.41 25.34 -6.30
N ILE A 257 -26.75 24.12 -5.87
CA ILE A 257 -26.32 22.90 -6.58
C ILE A 257 -27.37 22.61 -7.67
N ARG A 258 -27.00 22.86 -8.93
CA ARG A 258 -27.89 22.81 -10.10
C ARG A 258 -28.66 21.47 -10.27
N ARG A 259 -28.18 20.38 -9.66
CA ARG A 259 -28.85 19.07 -9.56
C ARG A 259 -28.68 18.47 -8.17
N ASP A 260 -29.77 18.01 -7.57
CA ASP A 260 -29.80 17.45 -6.23
C ASP A 260 -28.87 16.20 -6.11
N PRO A 261 -27.91 16.15 -5.18
CA PRO A 261 -27.12 14.94 -4.95
C PRO A 261 -27.98 13.70 -4.62
N ARG A 262 -29.22 13.91 -4.16
CA ARG A 262 -30.18 12.85 -3.82
C ARG A 262 -30.81 12.18 -5.04
N THR A 263 -30.95 12.90 -6.18
CA THR A 263 -31.42 12.27 -7.42
C THR A 263 -30.51 11.12 -7.89
N TYR A 264 -29.26 11.09 -7.43
CA TYR A 264 -28.30 10.03 -7.74
C TYR A 264 -28.19 8.95 -6.66
N ALA A 265 -28.55 9.26 -5.41
CA ALA A 265 -28.46 8.31 -4.30
C ALA A 265 -29.71 7.43 -4.16
N GLU A 266 -30.89 7.90 -4.61
CA GLU A 266 -32.14 7.15 -4.55
C GLU A 266 -32.35 6.21 -5.76
N GLY A 267 -31.57 6.39 -6.85
CA GLY A 267 -31.59 5.53 -8.06
C GLY A 267 -30.37 4.62 -8.24
N ALA A 268 -29.37 4.73 -7.37
CA ALA A 268 -28.19 3.88 -7.40
C ALA A 268 -28.49 2.55 -6.69
N GLU A 269 -29.13 1.63 -7.40
CA GLU A 269 -28.83 0.22 -7.14
C GLU A 269 -27.30 0.08 -7.30
N PHE A 270 -26.63 -0.12 -6.16
CA PHE A 270 -25.21 0.07 -5.89
C PHE A 270 -24.24 -0.75 -6.78
N TRP A 271 -24.76 -1.47 -7.78
CA TRP A 271 -24.07 -2.43 -8.64
C TRP A 271 -24.62 -2.53 -10.07
N GLY A 272 -25.57 -1.67 -10.47
CA GLY A 272 -26.19 -1.73 -11.79
C GLY A 272 -25.53 -0.79 -12.80
N ASP A 273 -24.73 -1.35 -13.70
CA ASP A 273 -24.32 -0.82 -15.01
C ASP A 273 -24.33 0.72 -15.19
N GLY A 274 -23.14 1.33 -15.07
CA GLY A 274 -22.79 2.44 -15.97
C GLY A 274 -22.98 3.88 -15.50
N TYR A 275 -23.00 4.16 -14.19
CA TYR A 275 -22.89 5.57 -13.76
C TYR A 275 -21.44 6.04 -13.80
N ASP A 276 -21.13 6.87 -14.80
CA ASP A 276 -19.83 7.51 -14.92
C ASP A 276 -19.69 8.60 -13.84
N LEU A 277 -18.85 8.32 -12.84
CA LEU A 277 -18.51 9.30 -11.81
C LEU A 277 -17.89 10.55 -12.44
N ASP A 278 -17.22 10.45 -13.60
CA ASP A 278 -16.75 11.61 -14.36
C ASP A 278 -17.94 12.50 -14.75
N GLU A 279 -18.97 11.96 -15.41
CA GLU A 279 -20.14 12.73 -15.85
C GLU A 279 -20.87 13.38 -14.68
N MET A 280 -21.09 12.65 -13.59
CA MET A 280 -21.73 13.19 -12.39
C MET A 280 -20.90 14.34 -11.79
N LEU A 281 -19.58 14.19 -11.68
CA LEU A 281 -18.72 15.26 -11.16
C LEU A 281 -18.59 16.45 -12.12
N ASP A 282 -18.71 16.23 -13.43
CA ASP A 282 -18.75 17.31 -14.43
C ASP A 282 -20.07 18.09 -14.36
N ASP A 283 -21.18 17.41 -14.03
CA ASP A 283 -22.49 18.03 -13.85
C ASP A 283 -22.66 18.77 -12.52
N MET A 284 -21.84 18.46 -11.51
CA MET A 284 -21.84 19.18 -10.24
C MET A 284 -21.03 20.47 -10.35
N PHE A 285 -21.75 21.58 -10.51
CA PHE A 285 -21.18 22.90 -10.33
C PHE A 285 -21.24 23.32 -8.86
N PHE A 286 -20.09 23.64 -8.27
CA PHE A 286 -20.01 24.27 -6.97
C PHE A 286 -19.55 25.71 -7.15
N GLU A 287 -20.34 26.66 -6.66
CA GLU A 287 -19.93 28.07 -6.60
C GLU A 287 -18.77 28.21 -5.62
N GLU A 288 -17.56 28.49 -6.11
CA GLU A 288 -16.33 28.59 -5.30
C GLU A 288 -16.45 29.67 -4.22
N GLU A 289 -17.21 30.72 -4.50
CA GLU A 289 -17.41 31.83 -3.58
C GLU A 289 -18.40 31.52 -2.44
N HIS A 290 -19.14 30.41 -2.53
CA HIS A 290 -20.14 30.06 -1.53
C HIS A 290 -19.47 29.74 -0.17
N PRO A 291 -19.96 30.30 0.96
CA PRO A 291 -19.30 30.16 2.27
C PRO A 291 -19.07 28.71 2.73
N PHE A 292 -19.97 27.79 2.37
CA PHE A 292 -19.77 26.36 2.64
C PHE A 292 -18.58 25.80 1.87
N VAL A 293 -18.48 26.11 0.57
CA VAL A 293 -17.40 25.61 -0.30
C VAL A 293 -16.07 26.15 0.20
N LYS A 294 -15.97 27.45 0.46
CA LYS A 294 -14.75 28.05 1.04
C LYS A 294 -14.30 27.38 2.32
N ARG A 295 -15.22 27.11 3.25
CA ARG A 295 -14.88 26.43 4.52
C ARG A 295 -14.37 25.01 4.27
N VAL A 296 -15.09 24.22 3.49
CA VAL A 296 -14.71 22.83 3.18
C VAL A 296 -13.35 22.77 2.47
N LEU A 297 -13.08 23.70 1.55
CA LEU A 297 -11.80 23.76 0.86
C LEU A 297 -10.66 24.28 1.74
N ALA A 298 -10.93 25.15 2.72
CA ALA A 298 -9.93 25.60 3.68
C ALA A 298 -9.46 24.46 4.60
N GLU A 299 -10.39 23.58 4.99
CA GLU A 299 -10.15 22.42 5.85
C GLU A 299 -9.52 21.24 5.08
N LYS A 300 -9.79 21.13 3.77
CA LYS A 300 -9.24 20.10 2.89
C LYS A 300 -7.72 19.98 3.02
N PRO A 301 -7.17 18.76 3.15
CA PRO A 301 -5.73 18.54 3.04
C PRO A 301 -5.16 18.99 1.68
N ILE A 302 -3.86 19.30 1.70
CA ILE A 302 -3.09 19.54 0.49
C ILE A 302 -2.75 18.17 -0.11
N PHE A 303 -3.26 17.92 -1.31
CA PHE A 303 -2.97 16.71 -2.08
C PHE A 303 -1.96 17.06 -3.17
N LYS A 304 -0.72 16.58 -3.00
CA LYS A 304 0.39 16.85 -3.90
C LYS A 304 0.51 15.70 -4.92
N PRO A 305 0.18 15.92 -6.20
CA PRO A 305 0.28 14.87 -7.20
C PRO A 305 1.74 14.50 -7.47
N VAL A 306 2.03 13.21 -7.47
CA VAL A 306 3.37 12.68 -7.77
C VAL A 306 3.27 11.45 -8.67
N ILE A 307 4.37 11.16 -9.37
CA ILE A 307 4.60 9.90 -10.07
C ILE A 307 5.55 9.07 -9.23
N MET A 308 5.19 7.82 -8.97
CA MET A 308 6.04 6.88 -8.25
C MET A 308 6.74 5.94 -9.20
N LEU A 309 8.04 5.80 -9.00
CA LEU A 309 8.86 4.84 -9.72
C LEU A 309 9.50 3.90 -8.73
N ARG A 310 9.53 2.62 -9.10
CA ARG A 310 10.18 1.59 -8.31
C ARG A 310 11.16 0.85 -9.19
N CYS A 311 12.41 0.77 -8.77
CA CYS A 311 13.41 0.01 -9.50
C CYS A 311 13.32 -1.49 -9.13
N CYS A 312 13.21 -2.39 -10.13
CA CYS A 312 13.47 -3.82 -9.96
C CYS A 312 14.80 -4.20 -10.62
N GLU A 313 15.80 -4.56 -9.81
CA GLU A 313 17.13 -5.00 -10.28
C GLU A 313 17.34 -6.52 -10.26
N GLU A 314 16.39 -7.31 -9.77
CA GLU A 314 16.54 -8.78 -9.73
C GLU A 314 15.79 -9.47 -10.89
N CYS A 315 14.82 -8.78 -11.49
CA CYS A 315 13.95 -9.33 -12.53
C CYS A 315 14.67 -9.76 -13.82
N TYR A 316 15.86 -9.20 -14.10
CA TYR A 316 16.68 -9.54 -15.27
C TYR A 316 17.63 -10.73 -15.02
N ARG A 317 17.86 -11.12 -13.76
CA ARG A 317 18.77 -12.22 -13.40
C ARG A 317 18.15 -13.59 -13.61
N ILE A 318 16.82 -13.64 -13.69
CA ILE A 318 16.03 -14.84 -13.96
C ILE A 318 15.99 -15.01 -15.48
N THR A 319 17.03 -15.61 -16.04
CA THR A 319 17.04 -16.05 -17.44
C THR A 319 16.30 -17.38 -17.57
N ASP A 320 15.81 -17.72 -18.77
CA ASP A 320 15.08 -18.97 -19.10
C ASP A 320 15.81 -20.28 -18.71
N SER A 321 17.07 -20.20 -18.27
CA SER A 321 17.90 -21.31 -17.81
C SER A 321 17.73 -21.70 -16.35
N ASP A 322 17.10 -20.86 -15.53
CA ASP A 322 16.80 -21.22 -14.14
C ASP A 322 15.53 -22.07 -14.13
N GLU A 323 15.69 -23.32 -14.57
CA GLU A 323 14.75 -24.39 -14.25
C GLU A 323 14.50 -24.36 -12.74
N ILE A 324 13.21 -24.23 -12.41
CA ILE A 324 12.62 -24.39 -11.09
C ILE A 324 13.30 -25.56 -10.38
N SER A 325 14.29 -25.23 -9.57
CA SER A 325 14.93 -26.15 -8.67
C SER A 325 15.15 -25.40 -7.35
N GLN A 326 14.37 -25.84 -6.36
CA GLN A 326 14.63 -25.68 -4.93
C GLN A 326 14.34 -24.30 -4.30
N VAL A 327 13.05 -23.96 -4.16
CA VAL A 327 12.58 -23.14 -3.01
C VAL A 327 11.43 -23.81 -2.24
N SER A 328 11.17 -25.10 -2.45
CA SER A 328 10.13 -25.85 -1.73
C SER A 328 10.64 -26.88 -0.72
N GLU A 329 11.95 -27.08 -0.55
CA GLU A 329 12.51 -28.03 0.41
C GLU A 329 13.40 -27.33 1.44
N GLY A 330 12.76 -26.64 2.39
CA GLY A 330 13.44 -26.07 3.56
C GLY A 330 12.65 -26.11 4.87
N THR A 331 11.35 -26.42 4.81
CA THR A 331 10.47 -26.39 6.01
C THR A 331 9.56 -27.60 6.10
N SER A 332 10.05 -28.78 5.74
CA SER A 332 9.38 -30.05 6.03
C SER A 332 10.36 -31.21 5.90
N ASN A 333 11.09 -31.51 6.98
CA ASN A 333 11.43 -32.87 7.42
C ASN A 333 12.51 -32.79 8.51
N ARG A 334 12.07 -32.71 9.76
CA ARG A 334 12.85 -33.22 10.89
C ARG A 334 11.90 -33.83 11.90
N SER A 335 11.44 -35.02 11.59
CA SER A 335 10.90 -35.95 12.57
C SER A 335 11.43 -37.35 12.27
N ASN A 336 12.09 -37.90 13.28
CA ASN A 336 12.21 -39.32 13.61
C ASN A 336 12.97 -40.26 12.67
N GLU A 337 14.15 -40.67 13.12
CA GLU A 337 14.66 -42.07 13.13
C GLU A 337 15.88 -42.06 14.08
N HIS A 338 15.72 -42.51 15.34
CA HIS A 338 15.98 -43.85 15.87
C HIS A 338 17.40 -44.38 15.65
N ASP A 339 18.23 -44.28 16.70
CA ASP A 339 19.34 -45.21 16.94
C ASP A 339 19.13 -45.87 18.31
N THR A 340 19.01 -47.19 18.28
CA THR A 340 19.04 -48.10 19.42
C THR A 340 20.23 -49.03 19.25
N GLU A 341 21.22 -48.96 20.14
CA GLU A 341 22.14 -50.07 20.43
C GLU A 341 22.47 -50.13 21.94
N THR A 342 21.84 -51.12 22.58
CA THR A 342 22.24 -52.03 23.68
C THR A 342 23.48 -51.77 24.58
N SER A 343 23.21 -51.63 25.89
CA SER A 343 23.62 -52.44 27.09
C SER A 343 25.12 -52.71 27.42
N PRO A 344 25.56 -52.88 28.71
CA PRO A 344 24.89 -53.71 29.73
C PRO A 344 24.90 -53.23 31.21
N GLN A 345 24.22 -54.05 32.02
CA GLN A 345 23.89 -53.99 33.45
C GLN A 345 25.10 -54.05 34.42
N ASP A 346 24.83 -53.63 35.66
CA ASP A 346 25.27 -54.14 36.99
C ASP A 346 25.40 -52.92 37.93
N GLY A 347 24.94 -52.86 39.19
CA GLY A 347 24.34 -53.80 40.13
C GLY A 347 23.89 -53.00 41.38
N GLU A 348 23.20 -53.69 42.27
CA GLU A 348 22.55 -53.22 43.51
C GLU A 348 23.51 -52.78 44.63
N GLU A 349 23.01 -51.93 45.56
CA GLU A 349 23.18 -51.93 47.05
C GLU A 349 22.97 -50.49 47.57
N SER A 350 21.80 -50.14 48.15
CA SER A 350 21.36 -50.26 49.56
C SER A 350 22.09 -49.38 50.59
N SER A 351 21.29 -48.84 51.54
CA SER A 351 21.64 -48.19 52.84
C SER A 351 22.10 -46.73 52.78
N ASP A 352 21.78 -45.84 53.72
CA ASP A 352 20.88 -45.86 54.88
C ASP A 352 20.64 -44.40 55.33
N GLU A 353 19.48 -44.21 55.97
CA GLU A 353 19.15 -43.35 57.12
C GLU A 353 19.62 -41.89 57.27
N SER A 354 18.68 -41.17 57.91
CA SER A 354 18.84 -40.07 58.88
C SER A 354 19.01 -38.65 58.31
N ASP A 355 18.49 -37.60 58.92
CA ASP A 355 17.37 -37.31 59.81
C ASP A 355 17.42 -35.77 59.97
N SER A 356 16.37 -35.19 60.57
CA SER A 356 16.33 -33.81 61.08
C SER A 356 16.11 -32.69 60.04
N SER A 357 15.36 -31.62 60.30
CA SER A 357 14.32 -31.26 61.27
C SER A 357 14.06 -29.76 61.01
N THR A 358 12.79 -29.30 61.12
CA THR A 358 12.37 -27.97 61.66
C THR A 358 12.89 -26.68 60.99
N ASP A 359 12.20 -25.54 60.91
CA ASP A 359 10.82 -25.07 61.11
C ASP A 359 10.84 -23.57 60.74
N SER A 360 9.68 -22.92 60.79
CA SER A 360 9.44 -21.46 60.88
C SER A 360 9.31 -20.72 59.54
N SER A 361 8.15 -20.23 59.09
CA SER A 361 7.08 -19.39 59.68
C SER A 361 7.43 -17.91 59.88
N GLY A 362 6.54 -17.03 59.38
CA GLY A 362 6.38 -15.62 59.79
C GLY A 362 6.67 -14.63 58.67
N SER A 363 5.67 -14.11 57.95
CA SER A 363 4.67 -13.08 58.34
C SER A 363 5.18 -11.64 58.18
N SER A 364 4.46 -10.91 57.32
CA SER A 364 3.93 -9.55 57.51
C SER A 364 4.91 -8.40 57.78
N ASP A 365 4.94 -7.44 56.86
CA ASP A 365 4.27 -6.13 57.02
C ASP A 365 3.92 -5.52 55.66
#